data_AF-A0A2C9JYH2-F1
#
_entry.id   AF-A0A2C9JYH2-F1
#
_cell.length_a   1.000
_cell.length_b   1.000
_cell.length_c   1.000
_cell.angle_alpha   90.00
_cell.angle_beta   90.00
_cell.angle_gamma   90.00
#
_symmetry.space_group_name_H-M   'P 1'
#
loop_
_entity.id
_entity.type
_entity.pdbx_description
1 polymer ?
#
loop_
_entity_poly.entity_id
_entity_poly.type
_entity_poly.pdbx_seq_one_letter_code
_entity_poly.pdbx_strand_id
1 'polypeptide(L)'
;MARNPYANTQMQNFWKETVEKEAAARLQTFAKMKGLERNKPRQLEVFRKKIEDNKPSDTLLEKLPAISSDVKFNRKKGDLNRISSATLANSSVLDSPEMIAPSPTVRKLLYDGFTKEGKGRYIYLRQRYHTIPEEKFAFPTCSSWEYGWRLGEVIKKEDIKKPKFGRTKIVEDTFYTRNGIVTDCK
;
A
#
# COMPACT_ATOMS: atom_id res chain seq x y z
N MET A 1 -6.94 -34.82 12.16
CA MET A 1 -6.51 -34.63 10.76
C MET A 1 -7.34 -33.52 10.16
N ALA A 2 -6.75 -32.33 9.97
CA ALA A 2 -7.47 -31.21 9.36
C ALA A 2 -7.58 -31.49 7.85
N ARG A 3 -8.80 -31.62 7.34
CA ARG A 3 -9.05 -31.76 5.90
C ARG A 3 -8.69 -30.41 5.27
N ASN A 4 -7.67 -30.39 4.42
CA ASN A 4 -7.33 -29.22 3.61
C ASN A 4 -8.55 -28.87 2.73
N PRO A 5 -9.24 -27.74 2.96
CA PRO A 5 -10.45 -27.37 2.22
C PRO A 5 -10.19 -27.08 0.73
N TYR A 6 -8.91 -26.93 0.35
CA TYR A 6 -8.47 -26.68 -1.02
C TYR A 6 -8.16 -27.95 -1.83
N ALA A 7 -8.32 -29.14 -1.24
CA ALA A 7 -7.91 -30.41 -1.87
C ALA A 7 -9.04 -31.15 -2.61
N ASN A 8 -10.20 -30.53 -2.84
CA ASN A 8 -11.25 -31.12 -3.66
C ASN A 8 -11.06 -30.74 -5.14
N THR A 9 -11.18 -31.72 -6.04
CA THR A 9 -11.08 -31.53 -7.50
C THR A 9 -12.08 -30.50 -8.04
N GLN A 10 -13.29 -30.45 -7.47
CA GLN A 10 -14.30 -29.45 -7.80
C GLN A 10 -13.82 -28.02 -7.50
N MET A 11 -13.16 -27.81 -6.36
CA MET A 11 -12.64 -26.51 -5.98
C MET A 11 -11.50 -26.12 -6.93
N GLN A 12 -10.55 -27.02 -7.18
CA GLN A 12 -9.45 -26.79 -8.12
C GLN A 12 -9.94 -26.41 -9.53
N ASN A 13 -10.98 -27.09 -10.02
CA ASN A 13 -11.61 -26.77 -11.29
C ASN A 13 -12.26 -25.38 -11.29
N PHE A 14 -12.95 -25.01 -10.21
CA PHE A 14 -13.53 -23.67 -10.06
C PHE A 14 -12.46 -22.57 -10.09
N TRP A 15 -11.33 -22.76 -9.40
CA TRP A 15 -10.20 -21.83 -9.44
C TRP A 15 -9.63 -21.71 -10.85
N LYS A 16 -9.42 -22.84 -11.52
CA LYS A 16 -8.93 -22.86 -12.89
C LYS A 16 -9.85 -22.09 -13.83
N GLU A 17 -11.16 -22.34 -13.75
CA GLU A 17 -12.17 -21.65 -14.54
C GLU A 17 -12.19 -20.13 -14.27
N THR A 18 -12.04 -19.74 -13.00
CA THR A 18 -11.99 -18.33 -12.59
C THR A 18 -10.79 -17.60 -13.21
N VAL A 19 -9.61 -18.22 -13.16
CA VAL A 19 -8.38 -17.69 -13.75
C VAL A 19 -8.48 -17.61 -15.28
N GLU A 20 -9.01 -18.64 -15.93
CA GLU A 20 -9.19 -18.67 -17.39
C GLU A 20 -10.18 -17.59 -17.85
N LYS A 21 -11.29 -17.40 -17.12
CA LYS A 21 -12.27 -16.33 -17.39
C LYS A 21 -11.65 -14.95 -17.26
N GLU A 22 -10.87 -14.71 -16.22
CA GLU A 22 -10.18 -13.43 -16.03
C GLU A 22 -9.18 -13.17 -17.17
N ALA A 23 -8.37 -14.17 -17.54
CA ALA A 23 -7.41 -14.06 -18.62
C ALA A 23 -8.09 -13.75 -19.97
N ALA A 24 -9.21 -14.42 -20.27
CA ALA A 24 -10.00 -14.17 -21.47
C ALA A 24 -10.60 -12.75 -21.47
N ALA A 25 -11.14 -12.28 -20.34
CA ALA A 25 -11.66 -10.92 -20.21
C ALA A 25 -10.57 -9.86 -20.41
N ARG A 26 -9.37 -10.08 -19.87
CA ARG A 26 -8.19 -9.22 -20.09
C ARG A 26 -7.77 -9.18 -21.56
N LEU A 27 -7.75 -10.33 -22.26
CA LEU A 27 -7.46 -10.37 -23.69
C LEU A 27 -8.52 -9.66 -24.53
N GLN A 28 -9.80 -9.85 -24.21
CA GLN A 28 -10.90 -9.18 -24.91
C GLN A 28 -10.88 -7.67 -24.70
N THR A 29 -10.63 -7.20 -23.48
CA THR A 29 -10.48 -5.77 -23.19
C THR A 29 -9.26 -5.20 -23.90
N PHE A 30 -8.12 -5.90 -23.90
CA PHE A 30 -6.94 -5.48 -24.64
C PHE A 30 -7.21 -5.40 -26.14
N ALA A 31 -7.86 -6.41 -26.74
CA ALA A 31 -8.22 -6.41 -28.15
C ALA A 31 -9.16 -5.25 -28.50
N LYS A 32 -10.15 -4.95 -27.65
CA LYS A 32 -11.06 -3.80 -27.81
C LYS A 32 -10.34 -2.45 -27.71
N MET A 33 -9.34 -2.35 -26.84
CA MET A 33 -8.58 -1.13 -26.62
C MET A 33 -7.41 -0.96 -27.59
N LYS A 34 -7.00 -2.02 -28.29
CA LYS A 34 -5.90 -2.01 -29.26
C LYS A 34 -6.31 -1.19 -30.49
N GLY A 35 -5.70 -0.02 -30.64
CA GLY A 35 -5.99 0.92 -31.73
C GLY A 35 -6.93 2.06 -31.34
N LEU A 36 -7.49 2.05 -30.12
CA LEU A 36 -8.18 3.22 -29.58
C LEU A 36 -7.14 4.16 -28.97
N GLU A 37 -6.97 5.35 -29.56
CA GLU A 37 -6.23 6.43 -28.91
C GLU A 37 -6.90 6.75 -27.58
N ARG A 38 -6.13 6.71 -26.48
CA ARG A 38 -6.63 7.14 -25.18
C ARG A 38 -7.04 8.60 -25.33
N ASN A 39 -8.33 8.90 -25.17
CA ASN A 39 -8.82 10.28 -25.09
C ASN A 39 -8.06 11.00 -23.98
N LYS A 40 -7.02 11.75 -24.36
CA LYS A 40 -6.28 12.60 -23.43
C LYS A 40 -7.29 13.66 -22.98
N PRO A 41 -7.55 13.81 -21.68
CA PRO A 41 -8.48 14.83 -21.24
C PRO A 41 -7.98 16.20 -21.73
N ARG A 42 -8.81 16.95 -22.45
CA ARG A 42 -8.53 18.32 -22.91
C ARG A 42 -8.21 19.30 -21.78
N GLN A 43 -8.36 18.88 -20.53
CA GLN A 43 -7.94 19.63 -19.36
C GLN A 43 -6.48 20.11 -19.46
N LEU A 44 -5.57 19.27 -19.97
CA LEU A 44 -4.17 19.68 -20.16
C LEU A 44 -3.99 20.77 -21.22
N GLU A 45 -4.85 20.81 -22.25
CA GLU A 45 -4.85 21.88 -23.26
C GLU A 45 -5.33 23.20 -22.66
N VAL A 46 -6.38 23.17 -21.83
CA VAL A 46 -6.88 24.35 -21.10
C VAL A 46 -5.80 24.91 -20.16
N PHE A 47 -5.10 24.05 -19.43
CA PHE A 47 -3.99 24.48 -18.56
C PHE A 47 -2.82 25.08 -19.35
N ARG A 48 -2.45 24.49 -20.49
CA ARG A 48 -1.39 25.02 -21.36
C ARG A 48 -1.73 26.41 -21.88
N LYS A 49 -2.94 26.59 -22.41
CA LYS A 49 -3.39 27.87 -22.96
C LYS A 49 -3.39 28.97 -21.90
N LYS A 50 -3.86 28.66 -20.68
CA LYS A 50 -3.86 29.60 -19.56
C LYS A 50 -2.45 30.01 -19.10
N ILE A 51 -1.44 29.16 -19.25
CA ILE A 51 -0.03 29.48 -18.97
C ILE A 51 0.55 30.37 -20.06
N GLU A 52 0.21 30.11 -21.33
CA GLU A 52 0.64 30.92 -22.46
C GLU A 52 0.04 32.34 -22.40
N ASP A 53 -1.25 32.45 -22.07
CA ASP A 53 -1.96 33.73 -21.93
C ASP A 53 -1.46 34.56 -20.74
N ASN A 54 -0.83 33.93 -19.74
CA ASN A 54 -0.29 34.61 -18.54
C ASN A 54 1.25 34.65 -18.51
N LYS A 55 1.93 34.48 -19.65
CA LYS A 55 3.39 34.64 -19.70
C LYS A 55 3.76 36.10 -19.40
N PRO A 56 4.70 36.36 -18.47
CA PRO A 56 5.21 37.70 -18.23
C PRO A 56 5.93 38.23 -19.47
N SER A 57 5.98 39.55 -19.64
CA SER A 57 6.65 40.18 -20.78
C SER A 57 8.13 39.79 -20.85
N ASP A 58 8.66 39.64 -22.06
CA ASP A 58 10.08 39.26 -22.27
C ASP A 58 11.06 40.23 -21.60
N THR A 59 10.69 41.51 -21.50
CA THR A 59 11.43 42.56 -20.78
C THR A 59 11.54 42.33 -19.27
N LEU A 60 10.60 41.59 -18.67
CA LEU A 60 10.65 41.17 -17.26
C LEU A 60 11.48 39.90 -17.10
N LEU A 61 11.45 39.00 -18.08
CA LEU A 61 12.22 37.76 -18.07
C LEU A 61 13.73 38.02 -18.12
N GLU A 62 14.19 39.02 -18.87
CA GLU A 62 15.61 39.42 -18.93
C GLU A 62 16.16 39.99 -17.62
N LYS A 63 15.30 40.58 -16.78
CA LYS A 63 15.71 41.20 -15.51
C LYS A 63 15.79 40.19 -14.36
N LEU A 64 15.34 38.96 -14.57
CA LEU A 64 15.36 37.92 -13.54
C LEU A 64 16.70 37.18 -13.57
N PRO A 65 17.29 36.88 -12.40
CA PRO A 65 18.49 36.09 -12.32
C PRO A 65 18.23 34.69 -12.91
N ALA A 66 19.18 34.16 -13.68
CA ALA A 66 19.07 32.82 -14.24
C ALA A 66 18.94 31.80 -13.10
N ILE A 67 17.77 31.18 -13.00
CA ILE A 67 17.53 30.09 -12.04
C ILE A 67 18.42 28.93 -12.47
N SER A 68 19.49 28.69 -11.70
CA SER A 68 20.30 27.48 -11.84
C SER A 68 19.34 26.29 -11.75
N SER A 69 19.29 25.49 -12.80
CA SER A 69 18.43 24.30 -12.78
C SER A 69 18.88 23.43 -11.63
N ASP A 70 18.02 23.23 -10.63
CA ASP A 70 18.29 22.29 -9.55
C ASP A 70 18.77 20.97 -10.14
N VAL A 71 19.84 20.42 -9.59
CA VAL A 71 20.39 19.13 -9.99
C VAL A 71 19.23 18.12 -9.95
N LYS A 72 18.80 17.66 -11.12
CA LYS A 72 17.75 16.66 -11.23
C LYS A 72 18.30 15.38 -10.62
N PHE A 73 18.03 15.15 -9.34
CA PHE A 73 18.22 13.85 -8.73
C PHE A 73 17.26 12.91 -9.43
N ASN A 74 17.78 12.16 -10.41
CA ASN A 74 17.08 11.01 -10.97
C ASN A 74 16.75 10.11 -9.78
N ARG A 75 15.51 10.17 -9.28
CA ARG A 75 15.00 9.20 -8.33
C ARG A 75 15.05 7.88 -9.08
N LYS A 76 16.11 7.10 -8.87
CA LYS A 76 16.12 5.70 -9.28
C LYS A 76 14.84 5.13 -8.68
N LYS A 77 13.91 4.70 -9.53
CA LYS A 77 12.76 3.92 -9.05
C LYS A 77 13.37 2.79 -8.25
N GLY A 78 13.11 2.78 -6.94
CA GLY A 78 13.50 1.67 -6.09
C GLY A 78 12.93 0.42 -6.74
N ASP A 79 13.81 -0.51 -7.07
CA ASP A 79 13.42 -1.75 -7.70
C ASP A 79 12.70 -2.57 -6.63
N LEU A 80 11.36 -2.47 -6.59
CA LEU A 80 10.51 -3.11 -5.58
C LEU A 80 10.64 -4.64 -5.61
N ASN A 81 11.17 -5.19 -6.70
CA ASN A 81 11.49 -6.61 -6.85
C ASN A 81 12.85 -7.00 -6.26
N ARG A 82 13.67 -6.03 -5.82
CA ARG A 82 14.92 -6.27 -5.09
C ARG A 82 14.62 -6.50 -3.60
N ILE A 83 13.58 -7.29 -3.31
CA ILE A 83 13.47 -7.96 -2.02
C ILE A 83 14.73 -8.80 -1.91
N SER A 84 15.53 -8.54 -0.87
CA SER A 84 16.83 -9.15 -0.65
C SER A 84 16.73 -10.67 -0.73
N SER A 85 17.23 -11.22 -1.83
CA SER A 85 17.47 -12.67 -2.00
C SER A 85 18.34 -13.26 -0.87
N ALA A 86 19.03 -12.41 -0.11
CA ALA A 86 19.78 -12.78 1.09
C ALA A 86 18.90 -13.34 2.23
N THR A 87 17.61 -13.02 2.31
CA THR A 87 16.72 -13.57 3.37
C THR A 87 16.08 -14.90 2.95
N LEU A 88 16.10 -15.23 1.66
CA LEU A 88 15.46 -16.44 1.10
C LEU A 88 16.40 -17.67 1.06
N ALA A 89 17.68 -17.50 1.40
CA ALA A 89 18.71 -18.49 1.10
C ALA A 89 18.80 -19.68 2.07
N ASN A 90 18.17 -19.64 3.26
CA ASN A 90 18.49 -20.60 4.34
C ASN A 90 17.32 -21.40 4.91
N SER A 91 16.13 -21.40 4.31
CA SER A 91 15.07 -22.34 4.69
C SER A 91 14.29 -22.77 3.45
N SER A 92 14.19 -24.07 3.21
CA SER A 92 13.18 -24.62 2.30
C SER A 92 11.83 -24.03 2.69
N VAL A 93 11.30 -23.12 1.89
CA VAL A 93 9.97 -22.49 2.11
C VAL A 93 8.88 -23.56 2.27
N LEU A 94 9.13 -24.77 1.76
CA LEU A 94 8.29 -25.95 1.85
C LEU A 94 8.20 -26.58 3.26
N ASP A 95 9.18 -26.38 4.15
CA ASP A 95 9.17 -26.97 5.51
C ASP A 95 8.81 -25.96 6.61
N SER A 96 8.52 -24.71 6.25
CA SER A 96 8.12 -23.71 7.23
C SER A 96 6.68 -23.98 7.69
N PRO A 97 6.43 -24.15 9.01
CA PRO A 97 5.08 -24.35 9.51
C PRO A 97 4.21 -23.13 9.16
N GLU A 98 2.96 -23.38 8.77
CA GLU A 98 2.00 -22.34 8.39
C GLU A 98 1.92 -21.23 9.46
N MET A 99 1.85 -21.63 10.72
CA MET A 99 1.81 -20.74 11.88
C MET A 99 3.03 -20.97 12.79
N ILE A 100 3.69 -19.88 13.16
CA ILE A 100 4.86 -19.88 14.02
C ILE A 100 4.45 -20.24 15.45
N ALA A 101 5.31 -20.96 16.16
CA ALA A 101 5.10 -21.33 17.55
C ALA A 101 4.97 -20.07 18.45
N PRO A 102 4.04 -20.04 19.42
CA PRO A 102 3.94 -18.93 20.36
C PRO A 102 5.16 -18.87 21.28
N SER A 103 5.41 -17.69 21.84
CA SER A 103 6.35 -17.53 22.96
C SER A 103 5.97 -18.46 24.12
N PRO A 104 6.96 -18.92 24.92
CA PRO A 104 6.70 -19.84 26.02
C PRO A 104 5.70 -19.30 27.05
N THR A 105 5.73 -17.99 27.29
CA THR A 105 4.81 -17.30 28.22
C THR A 105 3.37 -17.41 27.75
N VAL A 106 3.10 -17.11 26.48
CA VAL A 106 1.77 -17.24 25.88
C VAL A 106 1.36 -18.72 25.82
N ARG A 107 2.28 -19.63 25.51
CA ARG A 107 2.00 -21.07 25.48
C ARG A 107 1.56 -21.61 26.84
N LYS A 108 2.16 -21.14 27.93
CA LYS A 108 1.80 -21.55 29.30
C LYS A 108 0.33 -21.28 29.61
N LEU A 109 -0.20 -20.15 29.13
CA LEU A 109 -1.61 -19.78 29.31
C LEU A 109 -2.57 -20.82 28.72
N LEU A 110 -2.15 -21.62 27.74
CA LEU A 110 -3.02 -22.65 27.15
C LEU A 110 -3.48 -23.69 28.18
N TYR A 111 -2.66 -23.94 29.19
CA TYR A 111 -2.87 -24.95 30.23
C TYR A 111 -3.21 -24.37 31.60
N ASP A 112 -3.43 -23.05 31.68
CA ASP A 112 -3.72 -22.37 32.94
C ASP A 112 -5.24 -22.32 33.22
N GLY A 113 -5.75 -23.30 33.96
CA GLY A 113 -7.16 -23.36 34.38
C GLY A 113 -8.15 -23.74 33.26
N PHE A 114 -9.44 -23.44 33.49
CA PHE A 114 -10.53 -23.85 32.60
C PHE A 114 -11.11 -22.71 31.78
N THR A 115 -11.46 -22.99 30.52
CA THR A 115 -12.08 -22.02 29.60
C THR A 115 -13.42 -21.47 30.11
N LYS A 116 -14.18 -22.27 30.86
CA LYS A 116 -15.49 -21.83 31.42
C LYS A 116 -15.36 -20.65 32.39
N GLU A 117 -14.22 -20.53 33.06
CA GLU A 117 -13.90 -19.43 33.97
C GLU A 117 -13.23 -18.25 33.24
N GLY A 118 -13.17 -18.29 31.90
CA GLY A 118 -12.48 -17.30 31.10
C GLY A 118 -10.95 -17.40 31.17
N LYS A 119 -10.40 -18.51 31.66
CA LYS A 119 -8.95 -18.75 31.75
C LYS A 119 -8.46 -19.67 30.63
N GLY A 120 -7.18 -20.03 30.67
CA GLY A 120 -6.63 -21.07 29.83
C GLY A 120 -6.62 -20.69 28.35
N ARG A 121 -7.25 -21.55 27.55
CA ARG A 121 -7.42 -21.37 26.09
C ARG A 121 -8.09 -20.05 25.72
N TYR A 122 -9.02 -19.53 26.54
CA TYR A 122 -9.69 -18.27 26.25
C TYR A 122 -8.69 -17.10 26.21
N ILE A 123 -7.87 -16.97 27.27
CA ILE A 123 -6.84 -15.93 27.37
C ILE A 123 -5.78 -16.14 26.29
N TYR A 124 -5.36 -17.39 26.06
CA TYR A 124 -4.40 -17.72 25.00
C TYR A 124 -4.88 -17.20 23.64
N LEU A 125 -6.11 -17.51 23.24
CA LEU A 125 -6.66 -17.09 21.95
C LEU A 125 -6.78 -15.56 21.86
N ARG A 126 -7.23 -14.91 22.94
CA ARG A 126 -7.32 -13.45 23.01
C ARG A 126 -5.95 -12.80 22.82
N GLN A 127 -4.92 -13.29 23.52
CA GLN A 127 -3.57 -12.74 23.39
C GLN A 127 -2.97 -13.04 21.99
N ARG A 128 -3.22 -14.23 21.45
CA ARG A 128 -2.80 -14.63 20.09
C ARG A 128 -3.57 -13.92 18.97
N TYR A 129 -4.66 -13.25 19.28
CA TYR A 129 -5.41 -12.42 18.34
C TYR A 129 -4.82 -11.01 18.24
N HIS A 130 -4.26 -10.48 19.32
CA HIS A 130 -3.64 -9.15 19.33
C HIS A 130 -2.27 -9.09 18.63
N THR A 131 -1.63 -10.23 18.40
CA THR A 131 -0.38 -10.30 17.63
C THR A 131 -0.64 -10.10 16.14
N ILE A 132 0.20 -9.29 15.49
CA ILE A 132 0.08 -8.99 14.06
C ILE A 132 0.26 -10.29 13.25
N PRO A 133 -0.52 -10.51 12.16
CA PRO A 133 -0.42 -11.72 11.35
C PRO A 133 0.99 -12.04 10.85
N GLU A 134 1.79 -11.02 10.53
CA GLU A 134 3.17 -11.15 10.03
C GLU A 134 4.13 -11.81 11.03
N GLU A 135 3.90 -11.64 12.34
CA GLU A 135 4.69 -12.30 13.39
C GLU A 135 4.16 -13.71 13.71
N LYS A 136 2.94 -13.99 13.28
CA LYS A 136 2.20 -15.21 13.62
C LYS A 136 2.31 -16.27 12.53
N PHE A 137 2.34 -15.87 11.27
CA PHE A 137 2.37 -16.75 10.11
C PHE A 137 3.63 -16.49 9.29
N ALA A 138 4.23 -17.55 8.77
CA ALA A 138 5.43 -17.42 7.94
C ALA A 138 5.13 -16.79 6.56
N PHE A 139 3.91 -16.99 6.07
CA PHE A 139 3.44 -16.52 4.77
C PHE A 139 1.99 -16.03 4.87
N PRO A 140 1.54 -15.15 3.95
CA PRO A 140 0.15 -14.72 3.91
C PRO A 140 -0.75 -15.90 3.57
N THR A 141 -1.63 -16.29 4.48
CA THR A 141 -2.56 -17.43 4.27
C THR A 141 -3.79 -17.04 3.44
N CYS A 142 -4.14 -15.75 3.43
CA CYS A 142 -5.28 -15.20 2.72
C CYS A 142 -4.82 -14.24 1.61
N SER A 143 -5.54 -14.19 0.49
CA SER A 143 -5.26 -13.24 -0.60
C SER A 143 -5.38 -11.78 -0.15
N SER A 144 -6.27 -11.49 0.81
CA SER A 144 -6.40 -10.15 1.38
C SER A 144 -5.16 -9.70 2.17
N TRP A 145 -4.31 -10.63 2.63
CA TRP A 145 -3.07 -10.31 3.33
C TRP A 145 -1.91 -10.05 2.39
N GLU A 146 -2.02 -10.43 1.11
CA GLU A 146 -1.00 -10.14 0.10
C GLU A 146 -0.73 -8.63 0.03
N TYR A 147 -1.78 -7.83 0.12
CA TYR A 147 -1.64 -6.39 0.27
C TYR A 147 -1.23 -6.02 1.69
N GLY A 148 -0.09 -5.33 1.81
CA GLY A 148 0.42 -4.83 3.09
C GLY A 148 1.30 -5.82 3.86
N TRP A 149 1.50 -7.05 3.39
CA TRP A 149 2.40 -8.01 4.03
C TRP A 149 3.83 -7.48 4.10
N ARG A 150 4.39 -7.42 5.31
CA ARG A 150 5.74 -6.95 5.63
C ARG A 150 6.04 -5.55 5.06
N LEU A 151 5.01 -4.69 5.00
CA LEU A 151 5.15 -3.35 4.47
C LEU A 151 6.15 -2.50 5.27
N GLY A 152 6.33 -2.80 6.56
CA GLY A 152 7.31 -2.14 7.43
C GLY A 152 8.77 -2.34 7.00
N GLU A 153 9.08 -3.35 6.19
CA GLU A 153 10.42 -3.58 5.65
C GLU A 153 10.67 -2.80 4.36
N VAL A 154 9.61 -2.61 3.57
CA VAL A 154 9.64 -1.89 2.31
C VAL A 154 9.59 -0.39 2.55
N ILE A 155 8.70 0.06 3.44
CA ILE A 155 8.49 1.46 3.76
C ILE A 155 9.21 1.79 5.06
N LYS A 156 10.30 2.54 4.95
CA LYS A 156 10.99 3.05 6.11
C LYS A 156 10.16 4.17 6.75
N LYS A 157 10.20 4.27 8.08
CA LYS A 157 9.49 5.33 8.82
C LYS A 157 9.88 6.74 8.36
N GLU A 158 11.11 6.92 7.91
CA GLU A 158 11.65 8.16 7.32
C GLU A 158 10.99 8.54 5.97
N ASP A 159 10.50 7.55 5.21
CA ASP A 159 9.80 7.77 3.95
C ASP A 159 8.32 8.12 4.15
N ILE A 160 7.75 7.81 5.33
CA ILE A 160 6.37 8.14 5.70
C ILE A 160 6.31 9.63 6.06
N LYS A 161 6.21 10.48 5.04
CA LYS A 161 6.07 11.92 5.20
C LYS A 161 4.61 12.31 5.34
N LYS A 162 4.31 13.19 6.31
CA LYS A 162 3.01 13.85 6.39
C LYS A 162 2.79 14.64 5.09
N PRO A 163 1.59 14.60 4.49
CA PRO A 163 1.31 15.36 3.28
C PRO A 163 1.48 16.86 3.57
N LYS A 164 2.26 17.56 2.74
CA LYS A 164 2.53 19.00 2.88
C LYS A 164 1.24 19.85 2.86
N PHE A 165 0.22 19.38 2.16
CA PHE A 165 -1.06 20.07 2.00
C PHE A 165 -2.22 19.20 2.51
N GLY A 166 -2.06 18.62 3.70
CA GLY A 166 -3.10 17.82 4.36
C GLY A 166 -4.29 18.64 4.84
N ARG A 167 -5.17 18.04 5.66
CA ARG A 167 -6.41 18.65 6.19
C ARG A 167 -6.23 20.02 6.88
N THR A 168 -5.02 20.36 7.31
CA THR A 168 -4.68 21.69 7.85
C THR A 168 -4.82 22.80 6.82
N LYS A 169 -4.70 22.48 5.52
CA LYS A 169 -4.89 23.46 4.45
C LYS A 169 -6.31 24.04 4.43
N ILE A 170 -7.32 23.24 4.77
CA ILE A 170 -8.70 23.75 4.87
C ILE A 170 -8.79 24.76 6.02
N VAL A 171 -8.20 24.46 7.17
CA VAL A 171 -8.19 25.37 8.33
C VAL A 171 -7.41 26.65 8.02
N GLU A 172 -6.25 26.53 7.36
CA GLU A 172 -5.46 27.67 6.88
C GLU A 172 -6.24 28.54 5.89
N ASP A 173 -6.86 27.94 4.87
CA ASP A 173 -7.59 28.66 3.82
C ASP A 173 -8.92 29.27 4.33
N THR A 174 -9.58 28.68 5.33
CA THR A 174 -10.89 29.16 5.82
C THR A 174 -10.79 30.15 6.98
N PHE A 175 -9.89 29.92 7.94
CA PHE A 175 -9.85 30.74 9.17
C PHE A 175 -8.85 31.90 9.08
N TYR A 176 -7.85 31.82 8.20
CA TYR A 176 -6.80 32.83 8.11
C TYR A 176 -6.80 33.52 6.74
N THR A 177 -6.75 34.84 6.73
CA THR A 177 -6.54 35.62 5.50
C THR A 177 -5.04 35.68 5.16
N ARG A 178 -4.69 36.16 3.96
CA ARG A 178 -3.28 36.29 3.50
C ARG A 178 -2.35 37.03 4.49
N ASN A 179 -2.88 37.88 5.35
CA ASN A 179 -2.13 38.65 6.34
C ASN A 179 -2.25 38.12 7.77
N GLY A 180 -2.94 36.98 8.00
CA GLY A 180 -3.14 36.37 9.32
C GLY A 180 -4.07 37.14 10.26
N ILE A 181 -4.67 38.24 9.80
CA ILE A 181 -5.59 39.07 10.58
C ILE A 181 -7.01 38.52 10.37
N VAL A 182 -7.68 38.19 11.47
CA VAL A 182 -9.13 37.90 11.45
C VAL A 182 -9.82 39.20 11.09
N THR A 183 -10.53 39.23 9.96
CA THR A 183 -11.30 40.41 9.59
C THR A 183 -12.40 40.60 10.62
N ASP A 184 -12.36 41.69 11.38
CA ASP A 184 -13.44 42.06 12.29
C ASP A 184 -14.76 42.10 11.50
N CYS A 185 -15.72 41.29 11.95
CA CYS A 185 -17.04 41.21 11.35
C CYS A 185 -17.76 42.56 11.54
N LYS A 186 -18.09 43.22 10.42
CA LYS A 186 -19.08 44.30 10.39
C LYS A 186 -20.49 43.73 10.35
#